data_AF-Q2GNC3-F1
#
_entry.id   AF-Q2GNC3-F1
#
_cell.length_a   1.000
_cell.length_b   1.000
_cell.length_c   1.000
_cell.angle_alpha   90.00
_cell.angle_beta   90.00
_cell.angle_gamma   90.00
#
_symmetry.space_group_name_H-M   'P 1'
#
loop_
_entity.id
_entity.type
_entity.pdbx_description
1 polymer ?
#
loop_
_entity_poly.entity_id
_entity_poly.type
_entity_poly.pdbx_seq_one_letter_code
_entity_poly.pdbx_strand_id
1 'polypeptide(L)'
;MVGLMKLFASAALLAQGALAVPTELAKRGEGIHLFNCRPFGGAGVPQTWISIVVYCANDSDCSSLGYSPPSDNVCVKGTSTSSEVYHVWEGGSQSCTFPTGVTFTWNIPSGAQSQPNYSSVGSGSNGYRSFAGFKDDHVNGASYNYHSCEKIYYYI
;
A
#
# COMPACT_ATOMS: atom_id res chain seq x y z
N MET A 1 12.68 68.47 -42.92
CA MET A 1 13.72 67.52 -43.38
C MET A 1 14.08 66.61 -42.21
N VAL A 2 13.93 65.29 -42.43
CA VAL A 2 14.78 64.17 -41.94
C VAL A 2 15.13 64.19 -40.43
N GLY A 3 14.71 63.27 -39.54
CA GLY A 3 14.58 61.81 -39.67
C GLY A 3 15.77 61.12 -38.99
N LEU A 4 15.57 60.39 -37.87
CA LEU A 4 16.39 59.26 -37.34
C LEU A 4 15.81 58.82 -35.97
N MET A 5 15.07 57.71 -35.83
CA MET A 5 15.45 56.29 -35.82
C MET A 5 16.02 55.79 -34.47
N LYS A 6 15.10 55.17 -33.70
CA LYS A 6 15.17 53.99 -32.80
C LYS A 6 16.40 53.79 -31.89
N LEU A 7 16.12 53.58 -30.60
CA LEU A 7 16.69 52.44 -29.86
C LEU A 7 15.63 51.85 -28.91
N PHE A 8 15.34 50.56 -29.12
CA PHE A 8 14.57 49.72 -28.23
C PHE A 8 15.49 49.27 -27.09
N ALA A 9 15.16 49.58 -25.84
CA ALA A 9 15.78 48.94 -24.69
C ALA A 9 14.92 47.74 -24.26
N SER A 10 15.38 46.54 -24.59
CA SER A 10 14.85 45.29 -24.07
C SER A 10 15.15 45.19 -22.57
N ALA A 11 14.11 45.13 -21.74
CA ALA A 11 14.24 44.70 -20.35
C ALA A 11 14.05 43.17 -20.31
N ALA A 12 15.10 42.47 -19.88
CA ALA A 12 15.10 41.03 -19.68
C ALA A 12 14.06 40.63 -18.63
N LEU A 13 13.08 39.81 -19.02
CA LEU A 13 12.16 39.18 -18.08
C LEU A 13 12.92 38.07 -17.35
N LEU A 14 13.06 38.24 -16.04
CA LEU A 14 13.70 37.29 -15.14
C LEU A 14 13.04 35.92 -15.29
N ALA A 15 13.86 34.91 -15.58
CA ALA A 15 13.43 33.52 -15.51
C ALA A 15 12.94 33.22 -14.09
N GLN A 16 11.67 32.83 -13.94
CA GLN A 16 11.23 32.12 -12.76
C GLN A 16 12.06 30.83 -12.68
N GLY A 17 13.04 30.82 -11.78
CA GLY A 17 13.58 29.57 -11.28
C GLY A 17 12.44 28.82 -10.62
N ALA A 18 11.92 27.81 -11.30
CA ALA A 18 11.15 26.77 -10.64
C ALA A 18 12.09 26.20 -9.57
N LEU A 19 11.82 26.54 -8.31
CA LEU A 19 12.40 25.82 -7.18
C LEU A 19 11.92 24.39 -7.36
N ALA A 20 12.82 23.54 -7.87
CA ALA A 20 12.69 22.11 -7.71
C ALA A 20 12.55 21.90 -6.21
N VAL A 21 11.32 21.62 -5.77
CA VAL A 21 11.07 21.04 -4.46
C VAL A 21 11.97 19.81 -4.45
N PRO A 22 13.02 19.75 -3.61
CA PRO A 22 13.76 18.52 -3.50
C PRO A 22 12.71 17.45 -3.22
N THR A 23 12.73 16.39 -4.03
CA THR A 23 12.01 15.16 -3.76
C THR A 23 12.52 14.69 -2.42
N GLU A 24 11.97 15.26 -1.35
CA GLU A 24 12.25 14.83 -0.01
C GLU A 24 11.83 13.38 -0.06
N LEU A 25 12.80 12.52 0.22
CA LEU A 25 12.62 11.12 0.47
C LEU A 25 11.66 11.04 1.66
N ALA A 26 10.36 11.26 1.40
CA ALA A 26 9.33 11.41 2.40
C ALA A 26 9.49 10.18 3.28
N LYS A 27 9.93 10.43 4.51
CA LYS A 27 10.32 9.46 5.51
C LYS A 27 9.43 8.24 5.35
N ARG A 28 9.96 7.16 4.76
CA ARG A 28 9.11 6.03 4.39
C ARG A 28 8.55 5.48 5.70
N GLY A 29 7.27 5.77 5.94
CA GLY A 29 6.61 5.41 7.18
C GLY A 29 6.49 3.89 7.26
N GLU A 30 6.25 3.37 8.46
CA GLU A 30 5.78 2.01 8.57
C GLU A 30 4.37 1.89 7.97
N GLY A 31 4.05 0.73 7.42
CA GLY A 31 2.76 0.45 6.82
C GLY A 31 2.28 -0.95 7.15
N ILE A 32 0.96 -1.11 7.21
CA ILE A 32 0.30 -2.43 7.33
C ILE A 32 -0.57 -2.67 6.10
N HIS A 33 -0.43 -3.84 5.49
CA HIS A 33 -1.04 -4.17 4.22
C HIS A 33 -1.86 -5.45 4.34
N LEU A 34 -3.08 -5.43 3.80
CA LEU A 34 -4.00 -6.55 3.78
C LEU A 34 -3.97 -7.16 2.38
N PHE A 35 -3.61 -8.44 2.31
CA PHE A 35 -3.31 -9.11 1.06
C PHE A 35 -4.16 -10.35 0.85
N ASN A 36 -4.54 -10.60 -0.39
CA ASN A 36 -5.02 -11.88 -0.87
C ASN A 36 -3.93 -12.53 -1.72
N CYS A 37 -3.48 -13.71 -1.33
CA CYS A 37 -2.39 -14.39 -2.01
C CYS A 37 -2.83 -15.68 -2.67
N ARG A 38 -2.53 -15.78 -3.96
CA ARG A 38 -2.73 -16.97 -4.79
C ARG A 38 -1.46 -17.82 -4.82
N PRO A 39 -1.57 -19.16 -4.85
CA PRO A 39 -0.40 -20.02 -4.96
C PRO A 39 0.28 -19.83 -6.32
N PHE A 40 1.60 -19.93 -6.36
CA PHE A 40 2.34 -20.11 -7.61
C PHE A 40 1.96 -21.50 -8.16
N GLY A 41 1.31 -21.54 -9.33
CA GLY A 41 0.93 -22.81 -9.96
C GLY A 41 2.15 -23.71 -10.18
N GLY A 42 1.99 -25.01 -10.00
CA GLY A 42 3.07 -25.98 -10.21
C GLY A 42 2.83 -27.32 -9.53
N ALA A 43 3.39 -28.40 -10.10
CA ALA A 43 3.33 -29.72 -9.49
C ALA A 43 4.07 -29.72 -8.14
N GLY A 44 3.41 -30.23 -7.09
CA GLY A 44 3.98 -30.32 -5.74
C GLY A 44 3.87 -29.07 -4.86
N VAL A 45 3.28 -27.97 -5.37
CA VAL A 45 3.04 -26.75 -4.57
C VAL A 45 1.63 -26.81 -3.97
N PRO A 46 1.46 -26.54 -2.65
CA PRO A 46 0.14 -26.45 -2.03
C PRO A 46 -0.74 -25.44 -2.76
N GLN A 47 -1.85 -25.91 -3.33
CA GLN A 47 -2.86 -25.06 -3.98
C GLN A 47 -3.76 -24.46 -2.91
N THR A 48 -3.23 -23.46 -2.20
CA THR A 48 -3.90 -22.79 -1.09
C THR A 48 -3.99 -21.30 -1.36
N TRP A 49 -5.17 -20.75 -1.17
CA TRP A 49 -5.44 -19.32 -1.22
C TRP A 49 -5.42 -18.80 0.21
N ILE A 50 -4.61 -17.77 0.45
CA ILE A 50 -4.39 -17.26 1.80
C ILE A 50 -4.68 -15.78 1.85
N SER A 51 -5.17 -15.32 2.98
CA SER A 51 -5.32 -13.90 3.28
C SER A 51 -4.39 -13.57 4.43
N ILE A 52 -3.54 -12.57 4.24
CA ILE A 52 -2.49 -12.21 5.21
C ILE A 52 -2.51 -10.72 5.51
N VAL A 53 -2.06 -10.37 6.70
CA VAL A 53 -1.76 -9.01 7.13
C VAL A 53 -0.25 -8.91 7.28
N VAL A 54 0.37 -7.95 6.61
CA VAL A 54 1.83 -7.78 6.59
C VAL A 54 2.18 -6.42 7.18
N TYR A 55 3.14 -6.44 8.10
CA TYR A 55 3.82 -5.24 8.58
C TYR A 55 5.08 -4.97 7.76
N CYS A 56 5.23 -3.74 7.30
CA CYS A 56 6.43 -3.24 6.65
C CYS A 56 6.96 -2.04 7.42
N ALA A 57 8.15 -2.17 8.02
CA ALA A 57 8.85 -1.05 8.67
C ALA A 57 9.13 0.11 7.69
N ASN A 58 9.27 -0.23 6.41
CA ASN A 58 9.28 0.69 5.29
C ASN A 58 8.13 0.33 4.36
N ASP A 59 7.06 1.13 4.36
CA ASP A 59 5.81 0.89 3.64
C ASP A 59 6.00 0.44 2.18
N SER A 60 6.98 1.03 1.48
CA SER A 60 7.22 0.72 0.07
C SER A 60 7.63 -0.73 -0.19
N ASP A 61 8.20 -1.41 0.81
CA ASP A 61 8.66 -2.79 0.66
C ASP A 61 7.47 -3.71 0.39
N CYS A 62 6.32 -3.44 1.02
CA CYS A 62 5.08 -4.16 0.79
C CYS A 62 4.49 -3.97 -0.62
N SER A 63 4.98 -2.99 -1.39
CA SER A 63 4.60 -2.77 -2.80
C SER A 63 5.57 -3.41 -3.79
N SER A 64 6.62 -4.10 -3.32
CA SER A 64 7.64 -4.71 -4.18
C SER A 64 7.39 -6.20 -4.39
N LEU A 65 7.30 -6.63 -5.65
CA LEU A 65 7.11 -8.04 -6.03
C LEU A 65 8.19 -8.98 -5.51
N GLY A 66 9.42 -8.47 -5.33
CA GLY A 66 10.55 -9.25 -4.84
C GLY A 66 10.68 -9.24 -3.32
N TYR A 67 9.83 -8.48 -2.61
CA TYR A 67 9.88 -8.45 -1.16
C TYR A 67 9.19 -9.69 -0.58
N SER A 68 9.90 -10.36 0.31
CA SER A 68 9.36 -11.44 1.14
C SER A 68 9.45 -10.99 2.60
N PRO A 69 8.32 -10.69 3.26
CA PRO A 69 8.32 -10.23 4.64
C PRO A 69 8.81 -11.34 5.57
N PRO A 70 9.59 -10.99 6.62
CA PRO A 70 9.91 -11.93 7.68
C PRO A 70 8.63 -12.53 8.29
N SER A 71 8.65 -13.80 8.69
CA SER A 71 7.47 -14.49 9.23
C SER A 71 6.87 -13.78 10.45
N ASP A 72 7.70 -13.15 11.28
CA ASP A 72 7.26 -12.39 12.46
C ASP A 72 6.45 -11.14 12.11
N ASN A 73 6.55 -10.67 10.87
CA ASN A 73 5.82 -9.53 10.32
C ASN A 73 4.60 -9.96 9.49
N VAL A 74 4.24 -11.24 9.51
CA VAL A 74 3.09 -11.77 8.79
C VAL A 74 2.10 -12.39 9.77
N CYS A 75 0.86 -11.97 9.68
CA CYS A 75 -0.26 -12.61 10.36
C CYS A 75 -1.19 -13.24 9.33
N VAL A 76 -1.38 -14.56 9.40
CA VAL A 76 -2.29 -15.28 8.51
C VAL A 76 -3.71 -15.13 9.03
N LYS A 77 -4.56 -14.48 8.25
CA LYS A 77 -5.95 -14.20 8.62
C LYS A 77 -6.92 -15.30 8.18
N GLY A 78 -6.63 -15.94 7.04
CA GLY A 78 -7.46 -17.03 6.53
C GLY A 78 -6.70 -17.88 5.51
N THR A 79 -7.13 -19.14 5.37
CA THR A 79 -6.58 -20.10 4.41
C THR A 79 -7.72 -20.91 3.80
N SER A 80 -7.65 -21.18 2.50
CA SER A 80 -8.62 -21.97 1.75
C SER A 80 -7.92 -22.90 0.77
N THR A 81 -8.44 -24.11 0.61
CA THR A 81 -8.07 -25.04 -0.49
C THR A 81 -8.98 -24.86 -1.71
N SER A 82 -10.06 -24.10 -1.58
CA SER A 82 -10.95 -23.73 -2.69
C SER A 82 -10.38 -22.52 -3.42
N SER A 83 -10.38 -22.60 -4.75
CA SER A 83 -9.82 -21.56 -5.62
C SER A 83 -10.48 -20.20 -5.39
N GLU A 84 -9.65 -19.17 -5.24
CA GLU A 84 -10.06 -17.75 -5.13
C GLU A 84 -11.00 -17.44 -3.95
N VAL A 85 -11.00 -18.30 -2.93
CA VAL A 85 -11.73 -18.06 -1.68
C VAL A 85 -10.78 -17.41 -0.68
N TYR A 86 -11.06 -16.16 -0.35
CA TYR A 86 -10.28 -15.32 0.56
C TYR A 86 -11.08 -14.89 1.78
N HIS A 87 -10.37 -14.35 2.78
CA HIS A 87 -10.97 -13.70 3.95
C HIS A 87 -11.80 -12.47 3.55
N VAL A 88 -12.91 -12.24 4.24
CA VAL A 88 -13.76 -11.05 4.06
C VAL A 88 -13.22 -9.91 4.92
N TRP A 89 -12.59 -8.93 4.27
CA TRP A 89 -11.93 -7.79 4.94
C TRP A 89 -12.91 -6.73 5.47
N GLU A 90 -14.07 -6.59 4.83
CA GLU A 90 -15.08 -5.56 5.12
C GLU A 90 -16.14 -6.02 6.11
N GLY A 91 -16.91 -5.07 6.64
CA GLY A 91 -18.12 -5.34 7.42
C GLY A 91 -17.98 -5.10 8.92
N GLY A 92 -16.92 -4.44 9.37
CA GLY A 92 -16.77 -4.02 10.76
C GLY A 92 -15.34 -4.14 11.30
N SER A 93 -15.23 -4.16 12.62
CA SER A 93 -13.94 -4.26 13.30
C SER A 93 -13.42 -5.69 13.33
N GLN A 94 -12.16 -5.87 12.95
CA GLN A 94 -11.47 -7.14 12.90
C GLN A 94 -10.02 -6.97 13.33
N SER A 95 -9.33 -8.07 13.64
CA SER A 95 -7.93 -8.02 14.09
C SER A 95 -7.09 -9.21 13.64
N CYS A 96 -5.77 -9.06 13.71
CA CYS A 96 -4.77 -10.10 13.47
C CYS A 96 -3.60 -9.91 14.45
N THR A 97 -3.20 -10.98 15.12
CA THR A 97 -2.07 -10.99 16.07
C THR A 97 -0.85 -11.59 15.39
N PHE A 98 0.21 -10.78 15.26
CA PHE A 98 1.50 -11.21 14.73
C PHE A 98 2.20 -12.18 15.70
N PRO A 99 3.12 -13.04 15.20
CA PRO A 99 3.91 -13.92 16.06
C PRO A 99 4.66 -13.21 17.19
N THR A 100 5.01 -11.93 17.02
CA THR A 100 5.62 -11.08 18.04
C THR A 100 4.69 -10.75 19.22
N GLY A 101 3.39 -11.07 19.13
CA GLY A 101 2.36 -10.75 20.12
C GLY A 101 1.65 -9.41 19.90
N VAL A 102 2.14 -8.58 18.97
CA VAL A 102 1.45 -7.33 18.60
C VAL A 102 0.16 -7.67 17.86
N THR A 103 -0.95 -7.04 18.25
CA THR A 103 -2.23 -7.19 17.56
C THR A 103 -2.57 -5.93 16.80
N PHE A 104 -2.76 -6.06 15.49
CA PHE A 104 -3.33 -4.99 14.67
C PHE A 104 -4.83 -5.20 14.55
N THR A 105 -5.59 -4.15 14.83
CA THR A 105 -7.05 -4.09 14.70
C THR A 105 -7.40 -3.08 13.63
N TRP A 106 -8.35 -3.38 12.77
CA TRP A 106 -8.86 -2.48 11.75
C TRP A 106 -10.39 -2.43 11.77
N ASN A 107 -10.94 -1.42 11.11
CA ASN A 107 -12.35 -1.32 10.77
C ASN A 107 -12.48 -0.85 9.32
N ILE A 108 -13.14 -1.66 8.50
CA ILE A 108 -13.48 -1.34 7.11
C ILE A 108 -15.01 -1.52 6.97
N PRO A 109 -15.75 -0.47 6.56
CA PRO A 109 -17.18 -0.55 6.35
C PRO A 109 -17.50 -1.45 5.17
N SER A 110 -18.70 -2.01 5.15
CA SER A 110 -19.22 -2.74 3.99
C SER A 110 -19.25 -1.85 2.75
N GLY A 111 -18.82 -2.36 1.60
CA GLY A 111 -18.82 -1.66 0.32
C GLY A 111 -17.60 -0.74 0.12
N ALA A 112 -16.55 -0.89 0.92
CA ALA A 112 -15.31 -0.13 0.74
C ALA A 112 -14.67 -0.37 -0.65
N GLN A 113 -14.79 -1.57 -1.22
CA GLN A 113 -14.32 -1.91 -2.57
C GLN A 113 -15.07 -1.14 -3.66
N SER A 114 -16.25 -0.60 -3.39
CA SER A 114 -16.98 0.25 -4.34
C SER A 114 -16.47 1.69 -4.38
N GLN A 115 -15.59 2.08 -3.44
CA GLN A 115 -15.01 3.42 -3.42
C GLN A 115 -13.90 3.56 -4.48
N PRO A 116 -13.53 4.79 -4.89
CA PRO A 116 -12.38 5.01 -5.76
C PRO A 116 -11.09 4.43 -5.16
N ASN A 117 -10.17 3.98 -6.01
CA ASN A 117 -8.86 3.50 -5.57
C ASN A 117 -8.14 4.62 -4.80
N TYR A 118 -7.41 4.23 -3.75
CA TYR A 118 -6.67 5.12 -2.84
C TYR A 118 -7.54 6.05 -1.98
N SER A 119 -8.86 5.87 -1.99
CA SER A 119 -9.74 6.57 -1.06
C SER A 119 -9.55 6.06 0.37
N SER A 120 -9.74 6.96 1.34
CA SER A 120 -9.80 6.60 2.75
C SER A 120 -11.08 5.83 3.02
N VAL A 121 -10.95 4.61 3.51
CA VAL A 121 -12.06 3.66 3.71
C VAL A 121 -12.03 2.99 5.08
N GLY A 122 -11.18 3.41 6.00
CA GLY A 122 -11.13 2.77 7.31
C GLY A 122 -10.11 3.37 8.26
N SER A 123 -9.99 2.73 9.41
CA SER A 123 -8.99 3.04 10.42
C SER A 123 -8.40 1.77 11.00
N GLY A 124 -7.18 1.87 11.50
CA GLY A 124 -6.49 0.76 12.14
C GLY A 124 -5.66 1.22 13.35
N SER A 125 -5.31 0.29 14.23
CA SER A 125 -4.45 0.54 15.40
C SER A 125 -3.77 -0.73 15.88
N ASN A 126 -2.58 -0.59 16.43
CA ASN A 126 -1.87 -1.65 17.15
C ASN A 126 -1.83 -1.44 18.68
N GLY A 127 -2.69 -0.55 19.21
CA GLY A 127 -2.71 -0.16 20.62
C GLY A 127 -1.65 0.89 21.01
N TYR A 128 -0.59 1.05 20.23
CA TYR A 128 0.42 2.10 20.42
C TYR A 128 0.13 3.34 19.56
N ARG A 129 -0.27 3.14 18.31
CA ARG A 129 -0.64 4.23 17.38
C ARG A 129 -1.84 3.87 16.54
N SER A 130 -2.38 4.88 15.87
CA SER A 130 -3.45 4.75 14.88
C SER A 130 -2.90 4.92 13.46
N PHE A 131 -3.63 4.36 12.51
CA PHE A 131 -3.34 4.36 11.08
C PHE A 131 -4.62 4.71 10.31
N ALA A 132 -4.46 5.45 9.22
CA ALA A 132 -5.54 5.69 8.27
C ALA A 132 -5.59 4.53 7.26
N GLY A 133 -6.77 3.97 7.03
CA GLY A 133 -6.97 2.85 6.10
C GLY A 133 -7.43 3.32 4.72
N PHE A 134 -6.83 2.76 3.68
CA PHE A 134 -7.08 3.12 2.29
C PHE A 134 -7.36 1.88 1.44
N LYS A 135 -8.23 2.04 0.45
CA LYS A 135 -8.46 1.04 -0.59
C LYS A 135 -7.27 1.03 -1.55
N ASP A 136 -6.79 -0.14 -1.90
CA ASP A 136 -5.76 -0.29 -2.94
C ASP A 136 -6.37 -0.52 -4.34
N ASP A 137 -5.54 -0.47 -5.39
CA ASP A 137 -5.94 -0.77 -6.77
C ASP A 137 -5.65 -2.20 -7.21
N HIS A 138 -5.42 -3.11 -6.26
CA HIS A 138 -5.25 -4.54 -6.51
C HIS A 138 -3.95 -4.85 -7.25
N VAL A 139 -2.91 -4.05 -7.00
CA VAL A 139 -1.58 -4.35 -7.53
C VAL A 139 -0.95 -5.49 -6.75
N ASN A 140 -0.20 -6.32 -7.47
CA ASN A 140 0.65 -7.31 -6.82
C ASN A 140 1.72 -6.58 -6.00
N GLY A 141 1.81 -6.93 -4.71
CA GLY A 141 2.80 -6.41 -3.78
C GLY A 141 3.78 -7.50 -3.36
N ALA A 142 4.03 -7.59 -2.06
CA ALA A 142 4.90 -8.60 -1.46
C ALA A 142 4.56 -10.03 -1.92
N SER A 143 5.55 -10.91 -1.94
CA SER A 143 5.35 -12.35 -2.06
C SER A 143 5.42 -12.99 -0.68
N TYR A 144 4.74 -14.12 -0.46
CA TYR A 144 4.85 -14.86 0.80
C TYR A 144 4.93 -16.35 0.52
N ASN A 145 6.02 -16.99 0.93
CA ASN A 145 6.31 -18.39 0.62
C ASN A 145 6.15 -18.71 -0.88
N TYR A 146 5.15 -19.51 -1.22
CA TYR A 146 4.86 -19.95 -2.58
C TYR A 146 3.65 -19.20 -3.16
N HIS A 147 3.45 -17.94 -2.77
CA HIS A 147 2.27 -17.17 -3.15
C HIS A 147 2.61 -15.78 -3.70
N SER A 148 1.86 -15.37 -4.72
CA SER A 148 1.79 -13.99 -5.22
C SER A 148 0.68 -13.28 -4.47
N CYS A 149 0.96 -12.15 -3.81
CA CYS A 149 -0.04 -11.42 -3.05
C CYS A 149 -0.50 -10.15 -3.74
N GLU A 150 -1.82 -10.01 -3.83
CA GLU A 150 -2.52 -8.84 -4.31
C GLU A 150 -2.94 -7.98 -3.13
N LYS A 151 -2.62 -6.69 -3.19
CA LYS A 151 -2.91 -5.76 -2.12
C LYS A 151 -4.36 -5.29 -2.22
N ILE A 152 -5.10 -5.40 -1.12
CA ILE A 152 -6.52 -5.07 -1.09
C ILE A 152 -6.74 -3.74 -0.35
N TYR A 153 -6.06 -3.56 0.77
CA TYR A 153 -6.04 -2.33 1.56
C TYR A 153 -4.66 -2.09 2.18
N TYR A 154 -4.38 -0.85 2.54
CA TYR A 154 -3.18 -0.47 3.27
C TYR A 154 -3.48 0.57 4.35
N TYR A 155 -2.60 0.62 5.35
CA TYR A 155 -2.71 1.44 6.55
C TYR A 155 -1.38 2.15 6.82
N ILE A 156 -1.41 3.49 6.88
CA ILE A 156 -0.26 4.36 7.10
C ILE A 156 -0.55 5.48 8.10
#